data_AF-A0A9D1EBH1-F1
#
_entry.id   AF-A0A9D1EBH1-F1
#
_cell.length_a   1.000
_cell.length_b   1.000
_cell.length_c   1.000
_cell.angle_alpha   90.00
_cell.angle_beta   90.00
_cell.angle_gamma   90.00
#
_symmetry.space_group_name_H-M   'P 1'
#
loop_
_entity.id
_entity.type
_entity.pdbx_description
1 polymer ?
#
loop_
_entity_poly.entity_id
_entity_poly.type
_entity_poly.pdbx_seq_one_letter_code
_entity_poly.pdbx_strand_id
1 'polypeptide(L)'
;MVDNELTKYSDKRSYNNLPVPEGQYLAPFLVHSWDEVKAMNYHRDNLETWHFSGIAVLVAFTPVTAEQFPGTMKLFWSDVRTYIADLKKDPNILSYDKMLEDMMSEDGNGYDPAQTESLENTTLLGLIIDDLIHQVREMNPRYGRILDLLKQECTKGEILDALLSEYGIKKTQAYSEIKAAQKLAKDLFNAE
;
A
#
# COMPACT_ATOMS: atom_id res chain seq x y z
N MET A 1 16.61 -8.14 14.01
CA MET A 1 15.91 -6.93 13.53
C MET A 1 14.38 -7.14 13.45
N VAL A 2 13.80 -8.01 14.29
CA VAL A 2 12.35 -8.32 14.29
C VAL A 2 11.57 -7.37 15.23
N ASP A 3 12.24 -6.81 16.25
CA ASP A 3 11.59 -5.98 17.27
C ASP A 3 10.98 -4.68 16.74
N ASN A 4 11.59 -4.06 15.72
CA ASN A 4 11.16 -2.72 15.27
C ASN A 4 9.74 -2.69 14.69
N GLU A 5 9.31 -3.78 14.04
CA GLU A 5 7.96 -3.87 13.45
C GLU A 5 6.90 -4.18 14.51
N LEU A 6 7.20 -5.07 15.46
CA LEU A 6 6.28 -5.43 16.53
C LEU A 6 6.00 -4.25 17.48
N THR A 7 6.98 -3.38 17.70
CA THR A 7 6.84 -2.22 18.60
C THR A 7 6.39 -0.95 17.89
N LYS A 8 6.10 -1.00 16.58
CA LYS A 8 5.77 0.18 15.76
C LYS A 8 4.62 1.02 16.32
N TYR A 9 3.63 0.37 16.93
CA TYR A 9 2.43 1.03 17.46
C TYR A 9 2.43 1.11 19.00
N SER A 10 3.60 1.05 19.63
CA SER A 10 3.74 1.05 21.10
C SER A 10 3.34 2.39 21.75
N ASP A 11 3.29 3.48 20.98
CA ASP A 11 2.79 4.79 21.41
C ASP A 11 1.24 4.88 21.39
N LYS A 12 0.56 3.88 20.82
CA LYS A 12 -0.89 3.86 20.67
C LYS A 12 -1.60 3.25 21.87
N ARG A 13 -2.92 3.34 21.87
CA ARG A 13 -3.79 2.72 22.89
C ARG A 13 -4.75 1.75 22.23
N SER A 14 -5.10 0.69 22.95
CA SER A 14 -6.08 -0.29 22.48
C SER A 14 -7.46 0.36 22.30
N TYR A 15 -8.25 -0.18 21.38
CA TYR A 15 -9.59 0.31 21.02
C TYR A 15 -10.55 0.38 22.22
N ASN A 16 -10.32 -0.42 23.26
CA ASN A 16 -11.15 -0.50 24.46
C ASN A 16 -10.48 0.14 25.69
N ASN A 17 -9.35 0.82 25.51
CA ASN A 17 -8.56 1.48 26.55
C ASN A 17 -8.03 0.54 27.65
N LEU A 18 -8.01 -0.77 27.41
CA LEU A 18 -7.38 -1.73 28.30
C LEU A 18 -5.85 -1.75 28.10
N PRO A 19 -5.07 -2.00 29.16
CA PRO A 19 -3.62 -2.13 29.02
C PRO A 19 -3.27 -3.29 28.09
N VAL A 20 -2.18 -3.12 27.33
CA VAL A 20 -1.63 -4.18 26.49
C VAL A 20 -0.96 -5.22 27.41
N PRO A 21 -1.37 -6.51 27.38
CA PRO A 21 -0.74 -7.54 28.19
C PRO A 21 0.75 -7.70 27.88
N GLU A 22 1.53 -8.14 28.88
CA GLU A 22 2.96 -8.43 28.69
C GLU A 22 3.17 -9.48 27.59
N GLY A 23 4.14 -9.25 26.70
CA GLY A 23 4.42 -10.11 25.54
C GLY A 23 3.42 -9.95 24.37
N GLN A 24 2.45 -9.03 24.47
CA GLN A 24 1.59 -8.64 23.35
C GLN A 24 1.96 -7.28 22.80
N TYR A 25 1.52 -7.06 21.56
CA TYR A 25 1.82 -5.88 20.76
C TYR A 25 0.52 -5.34 20.17
N LEU A 26 0.49 -4.05 19.85
CA LEU A 26 -0.68 -3.45 19.20
C LEU A 26 -0.59 -3.65 17.69
N ALA A 27 -1.64 -4.20 17.09
CA ALA A 27 -1.82 -4.25 15.65
C ALA A 27 -3.09 -3.45 15.26
N PRO A 28 -3.07 -2.74 14.12
CA PRO A 28 -4.23 -2.00 13.66
C PRO A 28 -5.30 -2.92 13.06
N PHE A 29 -6.55 -2.47 13.10
CA PHE A 29 -7.67 -3.04 12.36
C PHE A 29 -8.57 -1.93 11.83
N LEU A 30 -9.29 -2.22 10.73
CA LEU A 30 -10.20 -1.29 10.09
C LEU A 30 -11.48 -1.15 10.93
N VAL A 31 -11.93 0.09 11.14
CA VAL A 31 -13.26 0.40 11.69
C VAL A 31 -14.14 0.87 10.54
N HIS A 32 -15.25 0.17 10.29
CA HIS A 32 -16.05 0.38 9.07
C HIS A 32 -16.98 1.58 9.17
N SER A 33 -17.42 1.93 10.38
CA SER A 33 -18.35 3.03 10.60
C SER A 33 -18.36 3.53 12.04
N TRP A 34 -18.85 4.75 12.24
CA TRP A 34 -19.12 5.29 13.58
C TRP A 34 -20.27 4.57 14.32
N ASP A 35 -21.09 3.81 13.62
CA ASP A 35 -22.13 3.00 14.26
C ASP A 35 -21.54 1.72 14.87
N GLU A 36 -20.52 1.14 14.24
CA GLU A 36 -19.70 0.08 14.84
C GLU A 36 -19.05 0.57 16.13
N VAL A 37 -18.42 1.76 16.09
CA VAL A 37 -17.79 2.40 17.27
C VAL A 37 -18.77 2.51 18.45
N LYS A 38 -20.01 2.91 18.19
CA LYS A 38 -21.06 3.03 19.22
C LYS A 38 -21.51 1.65 19.72
N ALA A 39 -21.81 0.73 18.80
CA ALA A 39 -22.35 -0.59 19.11
C ALA A 39 -21.36 -1.43 19.93
N MET A 40 -20.07 -1.33 19.60
CA MET A 40 -18.99 -2.06 20.25
C MET A 40 -18.34 -1.29 21.41
N ASN A 41 -18.81 -0.06 21.66
CA ASN A 41 -18.32 0.82 22.72
C ASN A 41 -16.79 1.07 22.67
N TYR A 42 -16.27 1.37 21.47
CA TYR A 42 -14.86 1.71 21.31
C TYR A 42 -14.55 3.08 21.94
N HIS A 43 -13.35 3.19 22.52
CA HIS A 43 -12.85 4.41 23.11
C HIS A 43 -12.39 5.36 21.99
N ARG A 44 -13.22 6.34 21.66
CA ARG A 44 -13.05 7.21 20.48
C ARG A 44 -11.69 7.92 20.42
N ASP A 45 -11.15 8.35 21.56
CA ASP A 45 -9.86 9.04 21.62
C ASP A 45 -8.66 8.14 21.28
N ASN A 46 -8.88 6.81 21.19
CA ASN A 46 -7.85 5.84 20.84
C ASN A 46 -7.93 5.42 19.36
N LEU A 47 -8.90 5.94 18.61
CA LEU A 47 -9.02 5.72 17.18
C LEU A 47 -8.21 6.77 16.43
N GLU A 48 -7.63 6.37 15.30
CA GLU A 48 -6.92 7.26 14.40
C GLU A 48 -7.60 7.29 13.04
N THR A 49 -7.50 8.44 12.36
CA THR A 49 -7.91 8.54 10.96
C THR A 49 -6.67 8.55 10.10
N TRP A 50 -6.42 7.45 9.40
CA TRP A 50 -5.36 7.34 8.42
C TRP A 50 -5.91 7.74 7.05
N HIS A 51 -5.10 8.37 6.21
CA HIS A 51 -5.58 8.93 4.94
C HIS A 51 -4.85 8.30 3.78
N PHE A 52 -5.51 7.46 2.97
CA PHE A 52 -4.90 6.79 1.83
C PHE A 52 -5.40 7.40 0.52
N SER A 53 -4.53 8.08 -0.23
CA SER A 53 -4.91 8.75 -1.49
C SER A 53 -6.14 9.67 -1.35
N GLY A 54 -6.21 10.43 -0.24
CA GLY A 54 -7.34 11.31 0.08
C GLY A 54 -8.57 10.61 0.69
N ILE A 55 -8.57 9.28 0.80
CA ILE A 55 -9.64 8.52 1.45
C ILE A 55 -9.31 8.38 2.94
N ALA A 56 -10.20 8.90 3.79
CA ALA A 56 -10.11 8.73 5.23
C ALA A 56 -10.52 7.30 5.62
N VAL A 57 -9.66 6.63 6.36
CA VAL A 57 -9.84 5.29 6.91
C VAL A 57 -9.73 5.37 8.42
N LEU A 58 -10.78 4.90 9.11
CA LEU A 58 -10.81 4.88 10.56
C LEU A 58 -10.12 3.61 11.07
N VAL A 59 -9.15 3.78 11.95
CA VAL A 59 -8.26 2.71 12.43
C VAL A 59 -8.33 2.65 13.96
N ALA A 60 -8.38 1.42 14.46
CA ALA A 60 -8.27 1.13 15.88
C ALA A 60 -7.16 0.10 16.10
N PHE A 61 -6.69 -0.04 17.35
CA PHE A 61 -5.59 -0.95 17.67
C PHE A 61 -6.04 -2.04 18.64
N THR A 62 -5.62 -3.27 18.41
CA THR A 62 -5.91 -4.41 19.29
C THR A 62 -4.62 -5.10 19.74
N PRO A 63 -4.54 -5.56 21.01
CA PRO A 63 -3.45 -6.43 21.44
C PRO A 63 -3.46 -7.76 20.68
N VAL A 64 -2.28 -8.20 20.25
CA VAL A 64 -2.03 -9.50 19.59
C VAL A 64 -0.71 -10.08 20.06
N THR A 65 -0.55 -11.40 19.96
CA THR A 65 0.76 -12.04 20.21
C THR A 65 1.72 -11.78 19.05
N ALA A 66 3.03 -11.95 19.28
CA ALA A 66 4.04 -11.86 18.21
C ALA A 66 3.77 -12.82 17.04
N GLU A 67 3.20 -13.99 17.32
CA GLU A 67 2.84 -14.99 16.30
C GLU A 67 1.63 -14.55 15.46
N GLN A 68 0.67 -13.84 16.07
CA GLN A 68 -0.54 -13.35 15.41
C GLN A 68 -0.28 -12.09 14.58
N PHE A 69 0.67 -11.25 15.01
CA PHE A 69 0.92 -9.93 14.43
C PHE A 69 1.07 -9.93 12.90
N PRO A 70 1.86 -10.82 12.26
CA PRO A 70 1.97 -10.84 10.80
C PRO A 70 0.65 -11.14 10.10
N GLY A 71 -0.13 -12.07 10.66
CA GLY A 71 -1.45 -12.44 10.14
C GLY A 71 -2.47 -11.31 10.28
N THR A 72 -2.49 -10.65 11.45
CA THR A 72 -3.34 -9.48 11.70
C THR A 72 -2.98 -8.33 10.76
N MET A 73 -1.70 -8.12 10.49
CA MET A 73 -1.28 -7.08 9.55
C MET A 73 -1.69 -7.37 8.12
N LYS A 74 -1.59 -8.63 7.67
CA LYS A 74 -2.10 -9.05 6.37
C LYS A 74 -3.61 -8.82 6.26
N LEU A 75 -4.37 -9.16 7.29
CA LEU A 75 -5.82 -8.98 7.33
C LEU A 75 -6.20 -7.49 7.27
N PHE A 76 -5.60 -6.66 8.12
CA PHE A 76 -5.82 -5.21 8.11
C PHE A 76 -5.63 -4.61 6.72
N TRP A 77 -4.54 -4.95 6.04
CA TRP A 77 -4.30 -4.42 4.69
C TRP A 77 -5.28 -4.94 3.65
N SER A 78 -5.74 -6.19 3.78
CA SER A 78 -6.81 -6.74 2.94
C SER A 78 -8.12 -5.96 3.14
N ASP A 79 -8.49 -5.66 4.38
CA ASP A 79 -9.70 -4.93 4.72
C ASP A 79 -9.64 -3.48 4.21
N VAL A 80 -8.50 -2.80 4.38
CA VAL A 80 -8.30 -1.44 3.87
C VAL A 80 -8.39 -1.39 2.35
N ARG A 81 -7.78 -2.36 1.63
CA ARG A 81 -7.91 -2.45 0.16
C ARG A 81 -9.35 -2.63 -0.28
N THR A 82 -10.08 -3.53 0.39
CA THR A 82 -11.49 -3.82 0.09
C THR A 82 -12.35 -2.57 0.32
N TYR A 83 -12.18 -1.91 1.46
CA TYR A 83 -12.87 -0.67 1.81
C TYR A 83 -12.62 0.44 0.78
N ILE A 84 -11.36 0.66 0.39
CA ILE A 84 -11.00 1.66 -0.62
C ILE A 84 -11.57 1.30 -1.99
N ALA A 85 -11.51 0.03 -2.40
CA ALA A 85 -12.05 -0.42 -3.67
C ALA A 85 -13.57 -0.23 -3.74
N ASP A 86 -14.29 -0.51 -2.64
CA ASP A 86 -15.72 -0.28 -2.56
C ASP A 86 -16.08 1.21 -2.57
N LEU A 87 -15.29 2.06 -1.92
CA LEU A 87 -15.46 3.52 -2.04
C LEU A 87 -15.17 4.03 -3.45
N LYS A 88 -14.20 3.47 -4.16
CA LYS A 88 -13.88 3.86 -5.57
C LYS A 88 -14.92 3.39 -6.59
N LYS A 89 -15.77 2.42 -6.23
CA LYS A 89 -16.97 2.08 -7.02
C LYS A 89 -18.06 3.15 -6.87
N ASP A 90 -17.94 4.07 -5.91
CA ASP A 90 -18.77 5.27 -5.83
C ASP A 90 -18.33 6.26 -6.93
N PRO A 91 -19.21 6.61 -7.89
CA PRO A 91 -18.87 7.50 -9.00
C PRO A 91 -18.47 8.93 -8.59
N ASN A 92 -18.63 9.30 -7.31
CA ASN A 92 -18.18 10.59 -6.79
C ASN A 92 -16.74 10.59 -6.24
N ILE A 93 -16.10 9.43 -6.06
CA ILE A 93 -14.74 9.33 -5.49
C ILE A 93 -13.75 9.00 -6.60
N LEU A 94 -13.21 10.07 -7.19
CA LEU A 94 -12.00 10.14 -8.03
C LEU A 94 -11.64 8.86 -8.83
N SER A 95 -12.11 8.79 -10.08
CA SER A 95 -11.65 7.78 -11.04
C SER A 95 -10.14 7.88 -11.25
N TYR A 96 -9.42 6.76 -11.19
CA TYR A 96 -7.99 6.67 -11.53
C TYR A 96 -7.72 7.15 -12.97
N ASP A 97 -8.69 6.99 -13.87
CA ASP A 97 -8.61 7.52 -15.23
C ASP A 97 -8.64 9.05 -15.24
N LYS A 98 -9.39 9.67 -14.32
CA LYS A 98 -9.44 11.13 -14.15
C LYS A 98 -8.11 11.68 -13.62
N MET A 99 -7.42 10.94 -12.73
CA MET A 99 -6.06 11.30 -12.28
C MET A 99 -5.03 11.24 -13.42
N LEU A 100 -5.15 10.27 -14.33
CA LEU A 100 -4.29 10.17 -15.51
C LEU A 100 -4.61 11.24 -16.56
N GLU A 101 -5.89 11.57 -16.75
CA GLU A 101 -6.34 12.67 -17.63
C GLU A 101 -5.87 14.03 -17.12
N ASP A 102 -5.98 14.30 -15.82
CA ASP A 102 -5.54 15.55 -15.18
C ASP A 102 -4.00 15.69 -15.14
N MET A 103 -3.25 14.59 -15.20
CA MET A 103 -1.77 14.60 -15.32
C MET A 103 -1.31 14.85 -16.76
N MET A 104 -2.18 14.63 -17.74
CA MET A 104 -1.90 14.76 -19.17
C MET A 104 -2.43 16.08 -19.77
N SER A 105 -3.09 16.92 -18.97
CA SER A 105 -3.70 18.18 -19.41
C SER A 105 -2.70 19.35 -19.35
N GLU A 106 -2.63 20.15 -20.42
CA GLU A 106 -1.62 21.23 -20.59
C GLU A 106 -1.99 22.53 -19.84
N ASP A 107 -3.17 22.59 -19.23
CA ASP A 107 -3.77 23.79 -18.63
C ASP A 107 -3.39 24.03 -17.15
N GLY A 108 -2.41 23.31 -16.63
CA GLY A 108 -1.72 23.71 -15.38
C GLY A 108 -2.59 23.67 -14.12
N ASN A 109 -3.76 23.03 -14.18
CA ASN A 109 -4.59 22.69 -13.02
C ASN A 109 -4.13 21.37 -12.37
N GLY A 110 -2.89 20.98 -12.61
CA GLY A 110 -2.30 19.74 -12.11
C GLY A 110 -2.39 19.69 -10.58
N TYR A 111 -2.97 18.60 -10.09
CA TYR A 111 -2.97 18.25 -8.68
C TYR A 111 -1.52 18.27 -8.17
N ASP A 112 -1.21 19.22 -7.28
CA ASP A 112 0.11 19.36 -6.66
C ASP A 112 0.28 18.30 -5.56
N PRO A 113 1.08 17.23 -5.79
CA PRO A 113 1.28 16.15 -4.83
C PRO A 113 2.07 16.63 -3.60
N ALA A 114 2.74 17.78 -3.68
CA ALA A 114 3.53 18.31 -2.56
C ALA A 114 2.68 18.82 -1.39
N GLN A 115 1.35 18.85 -1.52
CA GLN A 115 0.46 19.41 -0.51
C GLN A 115 -0.15 18.39 0.46
N THR A 116 0.07 17.07 0.34
CA THR A 116 -0.10 16.14 1.48
C THR A 116 0.43 14.74 1.19
N GLU A 117 1.69 14.49 1.54
CA GLU A 117 2.18 13.13 1.72
C GLU A 117 2.38 12.88 3.21
N SER A 118 1.40 12.24 3.86
CA SER A 118 1.66 11.55 5.12
C SER A 118 2.69 10.45 4.83
N LEU A 119 3.77 10.40 5.60
CA LEU A 119 4.82 9.36 5.55
C LEU A 119 4.24 7.92 5.53
N GLU A 120 3.04 7.75 6.09
CA GLU A 120 2.31 6.48 6.15
C GLU A 120 1.76 6.05 4.78
N ASN A 121 1.45 6.99 3.88
CA ASN A 121 1.03 6.72 2.50
C ASN A 121 2.14 6.19 1.64
N THR A 122 3.33 6.80 1.75
CA THR A 122 4.53 6.31 1.09
C THR A 122 4.89 4.91 1.58
N THR A 123 4.68 4.65 2.88
CA THR A 123 4.97 3.35 3.50
C THR A 123 3.98 2.26 3.04
N LEU A 124 2.67 2.51 3.04
CA LEU A 124 1.68 1.55 2.55
C LEU A 124 1.85 1.28 1.05
N LEU A 125 1.96 2.34 0.26
CA LEU A 125 2.16 2.20 -1.18
C LEU A 125 3.44 1.39 -1.46
N GLY A 126 4.49 1.64 -0.67
CA GLY A 126 5.72 0.84 -0.68
C GLY A 126 5.49 -0.64 -0.40
N LEU A 127 4.72 -0.99 0.64
CA LEU A 127 4.40 -2.37 1.00
C LEU A 127 3.53 -3.09 -0.05
N ILE A 128 2.55 -2.40 -0.64
CA ILE A 128 1.72 -2.96 -1.72
C ILE A 128 2.57 -3.19 -2.97
N ILE A 129 3.43 -2.24 -3.31
CA ILE A 129 4.38 -2.40 -4.42
C ILE A 129 5.33 -3.58 -4.13
N ASP A 130 5.83 -3.73 -2.90
CA ASP A 130 6.71 -4.85 -2.54
C ASP A 130 6.02 -6.21 -2.63
N ASP A 131 4.78 -6.33 -2.15
CA ASP A 131 3.98 -7.55 -2.28
C ASP A 131 3.71 -7.88 -3.75
N LEU A 132 3.31 -6.88 -4.54
CA LEU A 132 3.05 -7.06 -5.98
C LEU A 132 4.33 -7.48 -6.73
N ILE A 133 5.47 -6.88 -6.40
CA ILE A 133 6.78 -7.28 -6.95
C ILE A 133 7.10 -8.73 -6.57
N HIS A 134 6.83 -9.13 -5.33
CA HIS A 134 7.04 -10.50 -4.86
C HIS A 134 6.20 -11.50 -5.68
N GLN A 135 4.89 -11.25 -5.81
CA GLN A 135 3.99 -12.10 -6.60
C GLN A 135 4.42 -12.18 -8.08
N VAL A 136 4.79 -11.04 -8.69
CA VAL A 136 5.31 -11.03 -10.07
C VAL A 136 6.60 -11.83 -10.18
N ARG A 137 7.49 -11.73 -9.19
CA ARG A 137 8.77 -12.45 -9.16
C ARG A 137 8.59 -13.96 -9.08
N GLU A 138 7.60 -14.44 -8.33
CA GLU A 138 7.28 -15.87 -8.26
C GLU A 138 6.85 -16.43 -9.62
N MET A 139 6.10 -15.65 -10.40
CA MET A 139 5.69 -16.06 -11.75
C MET A 139 6.78 -15.86 -12.81
N ASN A 140 7.52 -14.76 -12.71
CA ASN A 140 8.59 -14.42 -13.62
C ASN A 140 9.68 -13.63 -12.88
N PRO A 141 10.78 -14.30 -12.48
CA PRO A 141 11.87 -13.68 -11.72
C PRO A 141 12.47 -12.45 -12.40
N ARG A 142 12.49 -12.46 -13.73
CA ARG A 142 13.01 -11.36 -14.55
C ARG A 142 12.09 -10.14 -14.52
N TYR A 143 10.77 -10.35 -14.50
CA TYR A 143 9.81 -9.25 -14.39
C TYR A 143 9.81 -8.67 -12.98
N GLY A 144 9.97 -9.50 -11.95
CA GLY A 144 10.20 -9.04 -10.58
C GLY A 144 11.41 -8.09 -10.52
N ARG A 145 12.54 -8.50 -11.12
CA ARG A 145 13.76 -7.67 -11.20
C ARG A 145 13.54 -6.34 -11.92
N ILE A 146 12.78 -6.33 -13.01
CA ILE A 146 12.42 -5.11 -13.73
C ILE A 146 11.63 -4.15 -12.84
N LEU A 147 10.68 -4.67 -12.06
CA LEU A 147 9.86 -3.85 -11.18
C LEU A 147 10.66 -3.32 -9.97
N ASP A 148 11.63 -4.09 -9.44
CA ASP A 148 12.56 -3.57 -8.42
C ASP A 148 13.33 -2.34 -8.93
N LEU A 149 13.84 -2.42 -10.16
CA LEU A 149 14.58 -1.32 -10.78
C LEU A 149 13.70 -0.09 -11.01
N LEU A 150 12.42 -0.30 -11.34
CA LEU A 150 11.44 0.79 -11.45
C LEU A 150 11.11 1.42 -10.09
N LYS A 151 11.10 0.64 -9.01
CA LYS A 151 10.88 1.13 -7.64
C LYS A 151 12.04 2.00 -7.13
N GLN A 152 13.28 1.72 -7.55
CA GLN A 152 14.49 2.41 -7.09
C GLN A 152 14.71 3.82 -7.69
N GLU A 153 13.69 4.42 -8.29
CA GLU A 153 13.76 5.72 -9.02
C GLU A 153 14.85 5.76 -10.11
N CYS A 154 15.30 4.60 -10.60
CA CYS A 154 16.29 4.54 -11.67
C CYS A 154 15.77 5.19 -12.93
N THR A 155 16.63 5.93 -13.62
CA THR A 155 16.29 6.51 -14.91
C THR A 155 16.01 5.42 -15.94
N LYS A 156 15.19 5.74 -16.96
CA LYS A 156 14.91 4.82 -18.07
C LYS A 156 16.19 4.29 -18.75
N GLY A 157 17.27 5.07 -18.76
CA GLY A 157 18.57 4.67 -19.29
C GLY A 157 19.25 3.60 -18.44
N GLU A 158 19.30 3.80 -17.12
CA GLU A 158 19.91 2.87 -16.17
C GLU A 158 19.20 1.52 -16.12
N ILE A 159 17.86 1.54 -16.16
CA ILE A 159 17.06 0.30 -16.22
C ILE A 159 17.40 -0.45 -17.51
N LEU A 160 17.51 0.24 -18.65
CA LEU A 160 17.89 -0.41 -19.90
C LEU A 160 19.30 -0.99 -19.82
N ASP A 161 20.28 -0.23 -19.37
CA ASP A 161 21.67 -0.69 -19.31
C ASP A 161 21.83 -1.89 -18.37
N ALA A 162 21.11 -1.89 -17.24
CA ALA A 162 21.03 -3.06 -16.35
C ALA A 162 20.46 -4.28 -17.08
N LEU A 163 19.33 -4.14 -17.80
CA LEU A 163 18.72 -5.26 -18.51
C LEU A 163 19.57 -5.78 -19.68
N LEU A 164 20.24 -4.89 -20.41
CA LEU A 164 21.17 -5.26 -21.48
C LEU A 164 22.37 -6.04 -20.92
N SER A 165 22.92 -5.58 -19.79
CA SER A 165 24.09 -6.20 -19.15
C SER A 165 23.75 -7.51 -18.44
N GLU A 166 22.64 -7.56 -17.70
CA GLU A 166 22.25 -8.72 -16.89
C GLU A 166 21.73 -9.88 -17.76
N TYR A 167 21.04 -9.57 -18.87
CA TYR A 167 20.34 -10.57 -19.68
C TYR A 167 20.80 -10.67 -21.12
N GLY A 168 21.75 -9.84 -21.57
CA GLY A 168 22.31 -9.89 -22.92
C GLY A 168 21.29 -9.62 -24.04
N ILE A 169 20.18 -8.94 -23.73
CA ILE A 169 19.11 -8.66 -24.69
C ILE A 169 19.36 -7.39 -25.50
N LYS A 170 18.57 -7.17 -26.55
CA LYS A 170 18.61 -5.94 -27.35
C LYS A 170 17.71 -4.86 -26.74
N LYS A 171 18.01 -3.59 -27.00
CA LYS A 171 17.22 -2.43 -26.52
C LYS A 171 15.73 -2.58 -26.79
N THR A 172 15.36 -2.93 -28.02
CA THR A 172 13.95 -3.12 -28.42
C THR A 172 13.25 -4.19 -27.60
N GLN A 173 13.97 -5.26 -27.24
CA GLN A 173 13.45 -6.33 -26.42
C GLN A 173 13.33 -5.91 -24.94
N ALA A 174 14.26 -5.10 -24.45
CA ALA A 174 14.21 -4.55 -23.09
C ALA A 174 12.95 -3.71 -22.89
N TYR A 175 12.62 -2.83 -23.85
CA TYR A 175 11.38 -2.04 -23.81
C TYR A 175 10.12 -2.92 -23.81
N SER A 176 10.10 -3.99 -24.61
CA SER A 176 8.96 -4.92 -24.65
C SER A 176 8.78 -5.65 -23.32
N GLU A 177 9.88 -6.07 -22.68
CA GLU A 177 9.83 -6.76 -21.39
C GLU A 177 9.45 -5.83 -20.24
N ILE A 178 9.90 -4.58 -20.24
CA ILE A 178 9.44 -3.57 -19.27
C ILE A 178 7.93 -3.42 -19.33
N LYS A 179 7.38 -3.25 -20.55
CA LYS A 179 5.92 -3.16 -20.74
C LYS A 179 5.19 -4.43 -20.32
N ALA A 180 5.76 -5.60 -20.59
CA ALA A 180 5.17 -6.87 -20.20
C ALA A 180 5.16 -7.07 -18.68
N ALA A 181 6.24 -6.69 -17.98
CA ALA A 181 6.33 -6.72 -16.53
C ALA A 181 5.31 -5.79 -15.87
N GLN A 182 5.19 -4.55 -16.36
CA GLN A 182 4.19 -3.59 -15.89
C GLN A 182 2.76 -4.09 -16.15
N LYS A 183 2.51 -4.69 -17.32
CA LYS A 183 1.20 -5.27 -17.65
C LYS A 183 0.86 -6.42 -16.70
N LEU A 184 1.79 -7.33 -16.44
CA LEU A 184 1.56 -8.47 -15.54
C LEU A 184 1.25 -7.98 -14.11
N ALA A 185 2.01 -7.00 -13.61
CA ALA A 185 1.74 -6.38 -12.31
C ALA A 185 0.35 -5.74 -12.26
N LYS A 186 -0.05 -5.02 -13.32
CA LYS A 186 -1.38 -4.44 -13.44
C LYS A 186 -2.49 -5.50 -13.45
N ASP A 187 -2.30 -6.57 -14.22
CA ASP A 187 -3.29 -7.64 -14.35
C ASP A 187 -3.48 -8.36 -13.00
N LEU A 188 -2.41 -8.59 -12.23
CA LEU A 188 -2.50 -9.12 -10.85
C LEU A 188 -3.23 -8.20 -9.90
N PHE A 189 -2.87 -6.92 -9.90
CA PHE A 189 -3.50 -5.94 -9.02
C PHE A 189 -5.01 -5.80 -9.24
N ASN A 190 -5.49 -6.03 -10.47
CA ASN A 190 -6.91 -5.98 -10.82
C ASN A 190 -7.63 -7.34 -10.70
N ALA A 191 -6.89 -8.43 -10.52
CA ALA A 191 -7.44 -9.79 -10.40
C ALA A 191 -7.71 -10.19 -8.94
N GLU A 192 -7.16 -9.46 -7.98
CA GLU A 192 -7.49 -9.51 -6.55
C GLU A 192 -8.65 -8.57 -6.20
#